data_AF-A0A6C0E847-F1
#
_entry.id   AF-A0A6C0E847-F1
#
_cell.length_a   1.000
_cell.length_b   1.000
_cell.length_c   1.000
_cell.angle_alpha   90.00
_cell.angle_beta   90.00
_cell.angle_gamma   90.00
#
_symmetry.space_group_name_H-M   'P 1'
#
loop_
_entity.id
_entity.type
_entity.pdbx_description
1 polymer ?
#
loop_
_entity_poly.entity_id
_entity_poly.type
_entity_poly.pdbx_seq_one_letter_code
_entity_poly.pdbx_strand_id
1 'polypeptide(L)'
;MDQNNENIDTLNTCYICSDEVENIVYVCKCRKICHLKCLHKWLTVSQSNTCDICKEAYIDLTPYYKIKSRVKPMIVSIIVITIIATLGFDALFLHYLDKILPKSKSTDSYALCIVGIILLTIYIFGSIRAYYKENRENIIIISNQFKKVNKESVAINVSQSQNTDTSNELTPLL
;
A
#
# COMPACT_ATOMS: atom_id res chain seq x y z
N MET A 1 14.30 -44.99 26.56
CA MET A 1 13.47 -44.54 25.44
C MET A 1 12.40 -43.66 26.04
N ASP A 2 12.65 -42.36 26.12
CA ASP A 2 11.63 -41.36 26.40
C ASP A 2 12.00 -40.08 25.66
N GLN A 3 10.94 -39.48 25.12
CA GLN A 3 10.88 -38.43 24.13
C GLN A 3 11.46 -37.12 24.69
N ASN A 4 12.20 -36.38 23.85
CA ASN A 4 12.21 -34.91 23.83
C ASN A 4 12.87 -34.46 22.53
N ASN A 5 12.17 -34.77 21.43
CA ASN A 5 12.37 -34.10 20.17
C ASN A 5 11.69 -32.73 20.32
N GLU A 6 12.40 -31.76 20.91
CA GLU A 6 12.03 -30.35 20.87
C GLU A 6 12.13 -29.89 19.42
N ASN A 7 11.09 -30.21 18.66
CA ASN A 7 10.76 -29.53 17.43
C ASN A 7 10.42 -28.10 17.88
N ILE A 8 11.45 -27.25 17.95
CA ILE A 8 11.31 -25.82 18.21
C ILE A 8 10.53 -25.29 17.01
N ASP A 9 9.21 -25.38 17.10
CA ASP A 9 8.28 -24.67 16.26
C ASP A 9 8.78 -23.24 16.26
N THR A 10 9.33 -22.86 15.11
CA THR A 10 9.87 -21.55 14.84
C THR A 10 8.68 -20.60 14.88
N LEU A 11 8.35 -20.16 16.09
CA LEU A 11 7.21 -19.32 16.40
C LEU A 11 7.36 -18.05 15.58
N ASN A 12 6.61 -17.98 14.48
CA ASN A 12 6.48 -16.86 13.57
C ASN A 12 5.75 -15.71 14.28
N THR A 13 6.32 -15.22 15.37
CA THR A 13 5.75 -14.21 16.24
C THR A 13 6.43 -12.88 15.99
N CYS A 14 5.65 -11.82 16.08
CA CYS A 14 6.16 -10.49 15.88
C CYS A 14 7.01 -10.05 17.08
N TYR A 15 8.24 -9.61 16.85
CA TYR A 15 9.13 -9.09 17.89
C TYR A 15 8.55 -7.89 18.67
N ILE A 16 7.58 -7.16 18.10
CA ILE A 16 7.04 -5.92 18.69
C ILE A 16 5.77 -6.17 19.50
N CYS A 17 4.84 -7.00 18.99
CA CYS A 17 3.55 -7.26 19.65
C CYS A 17 3.37 -8.70 20.13
N SER A 18 4.33 -9.58 19.84
CA SER A 18 4.30 -11.02 20.17
C SER A 18 3.17 -11.84 19.53
N ASP A 19 2.34 -11.25 18.65
CA ASP A 19 1.31 -11.97 17.90
C ASP A 19 1.87 -12.72 16.69
N GLU A 20 1.14 -13.73 16.21
CA GLU A 20 1.49 -14.52 15.02
C GLU A 20 1.51 -13.69 13.72
N VAL A 21 2.46 -14.01 12.85
CA VAL A 21 2.72 -13.30 11.59
C VAL A 21 2.48 -14.25 10.42
N GLU A 22 1.39 -14.03 9.67
CA GLU A 22 1.07 -14.81 8.47
C GLU A 22 2.10 -14.62 7.33
N ASN A 23 2.71 -13.43 7.24
CA ASN A 23 3.67 -13.09 6.19
C ASN A 23 5.01 -12.73 6.82
N ILE A 24 5.94 -13.70 6.81
CA ILE A 24 7.27 -13.55 7.38
C ILE A 24 8.04 -12.51 6.56
N VAL A 25 8.35 -11.38 7.19
CA VAL A 25 9.22 -10.34 6.64
C VAL A 25 10.33 -10.09 7.65
N TYR A 26 11.56 -10.27 7.20
CA TYR A 26 12.75 -9.93 7.97
C TYR A 26 13.08 -8.47 7.78
N VAL A 27 13.12 -7.70 8.86
CA VAL A 27 13.28 -6.25 8.78
C VAL A 27 14.73 -5.78 8.79
N CYS A 28 15.66 -6.66 9.19
CA CYS A 28 17.10 -6.39 9.26
C CYS A 28 17.89 -7.71 9.29
N LYS A 29 19.23 -7.63 9.29
CA LYS A 29 20.13 -8.80 9.39
C LYS A 29 19.99 -9.61 10.68
N CYS A 30 19.45 -9.05 11.75
CA CYS A 30 19.17 -9.81 12.97
C CYS A 30 18.05 -10.85 12.81
N ARG A 31 17.46 -10.99 11.61
CA ARG A 31 16.36 -11.93 11.32
C ARG A 31 15.15 -11.75 12.25
N LYS A 32 14.93 -10.53 12.74
CA LYS A 32 13.72 -10.19 13.50
C LYS A 32 12.51 -10.21 12.56
N ILE A 33 11.47 -10.93 12.95
CA ILE A 33 10.18 -10.98 12.27
C ILE A 33 9.25 -9.97 12.92
N CYS A 34 8.55 -9.16 12.14
CA CYS A 34 7.47 -8.34 12.69
C CYS A 34 6.42 -8.01 11.64
N HIS A 35 5.19 -7.73 12.07
CA HIS A 35 4.19 -7.20 11.15
C HIS A 35 4.64 -5.86 10.59
N LEU A 36 4.33 -5.64 9.31
CA LEU A 36 4.59 -4.38 8.63
C LEU A 36 3.98 -3.17 9.37
N LYS A 37 2.78 -3.35 9.94
CA LYS A 37 2.10 -2.32 10.75
C LYS A 37 2.87 -1.99 12.02
N CYS A 38 3.38 -3.01 12.71
CA CYS A 38 4.14 -2.86 13.95
C CYS A 38 5.47 -2.16 13.69
N LEU A 39 6.19 -2.56 12.62
CA LEU A 39 7.42 -1.89 12.20
C LEU A 39 7.17 -0.40 11.93
N HIS A 40 6.15 -0.08 11.13
CA HIS A 40 5.86 1.31 10.77
C HIS A 40 5.51 2.15 12.01
N LYS A 41 4.67 1.61 12.91
CA LYS A 41 4.32 2.29 14.17
C LYS A 41 5.58 2.52 15.01
N TRP A 42 6.44 1.52 15.13
CA TRP A 42 7.70 1.62 15.86
C TRP A 42 8.63 2.67 15.26
N LEU A 43 8.88 2.65 13.95
CA LEU A 43 9.71 3.65 13.24
C LEU A 43 9.21 5.09 13.44
N THR A 44 7.88 5.27 13.47
CA THR A 44 7.26 6.58 13.68
C THR A 44 7.48 7.09 15.11
N VAL A 45 7.44 6.19 16.09
CA VAL A 45 7.61 6.54 17.51
C VAL A 45 9.09 6.68 17.89
N SER A 46 9.95 5.78 17.41
CA SER A 46 11.38 5.77 17.73
C SER A 46 12.17 6.84 16.99
N GLN A 47 11.63 7.37 15.89
CA GLN A 47 12.34 8.27 14.96
C GLN A 47 13.68 7.72 14.46
N SER A 48 13.90 6.41 14.59
CA SER A 48 15.09 5.71 14.13
C SER A 48 14.74 4.82 12.95
N ASN A 49 15.53 4.92 11.88
CA ASN A 49 15.47 4.03 10.74
C ASN A 49 16.52 2.91 10.80
N THR A 50 17.20 2.73 11.94
CA THR A 50 18.26 1.73 12.13
C THR A 50 17.92 0.76 13.24
N CYS A 51 18.34 -0.50 13.07
CA CYS A 51 18.14 -1.54 14.06
C CYS A 51 19.01 -1.29 15.30
N ASP A 52 18.43 -1.37 16.50
CA ASP A 52 19.15 -1.13 17.74
C ASP A 52 20.29 -2.13 17.99
N ILE A 53 20.19 -3.33 17.41
CA ILE A 53 21.16 -4.42 17.58
C ILE A 53 22.23 -4.38 16.50
N CYS A 54 21.88 -4.57 15.22
CA CYS A 54 22.86 -4.62 14.14
C CYS A 54 23.25 -3.26 13.57
N LYS A 55 22.61 -2.16 14.00
CA LYS A 55 22.82 -0.78 13.52
C LYS A 55 22.59 -0.56 12.03
N GLU A 56 22.20 -1.58 11.28
CA GLU A 56 21.82 -1.43 9.87
C GLU A 56 20.45 -0.78 9.73
N ALA A 57 20.29 -0.05 8.63
CA ALA A 57 18.99 0.49 8.26
C ALA A 57 17.96 -0.64 8.13
N TYR A 58 16.77 -0.44 8.68
CA TYR A 58 15.64 -1.31 8.39
C TYR A 58 15.38 -1.29 6.89
N ILE A 59 15.02 -2.44 6.31
CA ILE A 59 14.64 -2.51 4.90
C ILE A 59 13.52 -1.50 4.69
N ASP A 60 13.78 -0.50 3.83
CA ASP A 60 12.91 0.65 3.69
C ASP A 60 11.60 0.25 3.00
N LEU A 61 10.62 -0.11 3.83
CA LEU A 61 9.26 -0.45 3.42
C LEU A 61 8.37 0.80 3.33
N THR A 62 8.92 1.99 3.58
CA THR A 62 8.16 3.25 3.58
C THR A 62 7.47 3.59 2.25
N PRO A 63 7.99 3.31 1.03
CA PRO A 63 7.26 3.67 -0.19
C PRO A 63 5.90 2.95 -0.28
N TYR A 64 5.77 1.75 0.27
CA TYR A 64 4.51 1.00 0.24
C TYR A 64 3.39 1.63 1.10
N TYR A 65 3.74 2.19 2.26
CA TYR A 65 2.77 2.75 3.21
C TYR A 65 2.41 4.22 2.90
N LYS A 66 3.37 5.00 2.39
CA LYS A 66 3.16 6.40 2.01
C LYS A 66 2.19 6.52 0.82
N ILE A 67 2.26 5.59 -0.13
CA ILE A 67 1.35 5.58 -1.29
C ILE A 67 -0.06 5.23 -0.83
N LYS A 68 -0.26 4.18 -0.03
CA LYS A 68 -1.59 3.72 0.39
C LYS A 68 -2.35 4.71 1.28
N SER A 69 -1.65 5.54 2.06
CA SER A 69 -2.26 6.54 2.94
C SER A 69 -2.64 7.85 2.24
N ARG A 70 -1.95 8.24 1.15
CA ARG A 70 -2.23 9.49 0.42
C ARG A 70 -3.34 9.41 -0.62
N VAL A 71 -3.66 8.23 -1.16
CA VAL A 71 -4.73 8.11 -2.16
C VAL A 71 -6.13 8.38 -1.58
N LYS A 72 -6.40 7.99 -0.33
CA LYS A 72 -7.73 8.16 0.29
C LYS A 72 -8.18 9.62 0.42
N PRO A 73 -7.41 10.55 1.01
CA PRO A 73 -7.85 11.94 1.13
C PRO A 73 -7.96 12.64 -0.23
N MET A 74 -7.14 12.24 -1.21
CA MET A 74 -7.17 12.85 -2.55
C MET A 74 -8.48 12.51 -3.29
N ILE A 75 -8.93 11.25 -3.23
CA ILE A 75 -10.21 10.83 -3.82
C ILE A 75 -11.39 11.58 -3.19
N VAL A 76 -11.40 11.70 -1.85
CA VAL A 76 -12.46 12.44 -1.14
C VAL A 76 -12.47 13.90 -1.58
N SER A 77 -11.31 14.54 -1.70
CA SER A 77 -11.24 15.93 -2.15
C SER A 77 -11.77 16.12 -3.57
N ILE A 78 -11.49 15.21 -4.50
CA ILE A 78 -11.98 15.26 -5.88
C ILE A 78 -13.51 15.12 -5.93
N ILE A 79 -14.07 14.19 -5.14
CA ILE A 79 -15.52 13.98 -5.05
C ILE A 79 -16.19 15.25 -4.51
N VAL A 80 -15.65 15.84 -3.44
CA VAL A 80 -16.20 17.07 -2.85
C VAL A 80 -16.15 18.24 -3.82
N ILE A 81 -15.02 18.45 -4.51
CA ILE A 81 -14.88 19.50 -5.53
C ILE A 81 -15.88 19.30 -6.66
N THR A 82 -16.08 18.05 -7.08
CA THR A 82 -17.04 17.72 -8.14
C THR A 82 -18.48 18.05 -7.70
N ILE A 83 -18.86 17.68 -6.47
CA ILE A 83 -20.19 17.99 -5.92
C ILE A 83 -20.42 19.51 -5.86
N ILE A 84 -19.45 20.26 -5.33
CA ILE A 84 -19.54 21.72 -5.23
C ILE A 84 -19.66 22.35 -6.62
N ALA A 85 -18.87 21.88 -7.58
CA ALA A 85 -18.92 22.37 -8.96
C ALA A 85 -20.27 22.09 -9.61
N THR A 86 -20.85 20.89 -9.43
CA THR A 86 -22.19 20.56 -9.94
C THR A 86 -23.28 21.41 -9.29
N LEU A 87 -23.28 21.56 -7.97
CA LEU A 87 -24.28 22.37 -7.27
C LEU A 87 -24.19 23.85 -7.65
N GLY A 88 -22.97 24.38 -7.75
CA GLY A 88 -22.72 25.76 -8.19
C GLY A 88 -23.17 25.99 -9.63
N PHE A 89 -22.91 25.01 -10.50
CA PHE A 89 -23.37 25.05 -11.89
C PHE A 89 -24.90 25.02 -11.99
N ASP A 90 -25.57 24.12 -11.27
CA ASP A 90 -27.03 24.03 -11.25
C ASP A 90 -27.69 25.32 -10.76
N ALA A 91 -27.14 25.96 -9.72
CA ALA A 91 -27.65 27.22 -9.19
C ALA A 91 -27.46 28.41 -10.16
N LEU A 92 -26.27 28.54 -10.73
CA LEU A 92 -25.98 29.55 -11.76
C LEU A 92 -26.87 29.34 -13.00
N PHE A 93 -27.08 28.09 -13.36
CA PHE A 93 -27.88 27.70 -14.50
C PHE A 93 -29.36 28.03 -14.28
N LEU A 94 -29.94 27.68 -13.14
CA LEU A 94 -31.32 28.05 -12.79
C LEU A 94 -31.51 29.57 -12.78
N HIS A 95 -30.55 30.32 -12.22
CA HIS A 95 -30.60 31.79 -12.24
C HIS A 95 -30.48 32.37 -13.67
N TYR A 96 -29.65 31.76 -14.52
CA TYR A 96 -29.53 32.15 -15.92
C TYR A 96 -30.81 31.85 -16.71
N LEU A 97 -31.43 30.68 -16.49
CA LEU A 97 -32.69 30.30 -17.11
C LEU A 97 -33.83 31.25 -16.72
N ASP A 98 -33.93 31.62 -15.44
CA ASP A 98 -34.95 32.57 -14.95
C ASP A 98 -34.85 33.94 -15.64
N LYS A 99 -33.63 34.36 -15.98
CA LYS A 99 -33.37 35.64 -16.63
C LYS A 99 -33.60 35.63 -18.14
N ILE A 100 -33.39 34.49 -18.81
CA ILE A 100 -33.38 34.41 -20.28
C ILE A 100 -34.64 33.80 -20.88
N LEU A 101 -35.33 32.91 -20.18
CA LEU A 101 -36.56 32.32 -20.73
C LEU A 101 -37.77 33.24 -20.46
N PRO A 102 -38.27 33.99 -21.46
CA PRO A 102 -39.68 34.39 -21.42
C PRO A 102 -40.51 33.12 -21.27
N LYS A 103 -41.62 33.19 -20.52
CA LYS A 103 -42.51 32.09 -20.09
C LYS A 103 -43.00 31.09 -21.18
N SER A 104 -42.58 31.20 -22.43
CA SER A 104 -42.96 30.32 -23.52
C SER A 104 -42.06 29.08 -23.62
N LYS A 105 -42.64 27.94 -23.22
CA LYS A 105 -42.38 26.54 -23.62
C LYS A 105 -41.18 26.33 -24.57
N SER A 106 -39.98 26.13 -24.04
CA SER A 106 -38.81 25.70 -24.79
C SER A 106 -38.23 24.44 -24.15
N THR A 107 -38.67 23.27 -24.66
CA THR A 107 -38.16 21.95 -24.30
C THR A 107 -36.73 21.71 -24.79
N ASP A 108 -36.32 22.41 -25.84
CA ASP A 108 -35.06 22.14 -26.55
C ASP A 108 -33.83 22.63 -25.76
N SER A 109 -34.00 23.65 -24.92
CA SER A 109 -32.91 24.15 -24.05
C SER A 109 -32.51 23.15 -22.97
N TYR A 110 -33.44 22.33 -22.46
CA TYR A 110 -33.13 21.34 -21.41
C TYR A 110 -32.35 20.15 -21.97
N ALA A 111 -32.62 19.77 -23.22
CA ALA A 111 -31.93 18.65 -23.87
C ALA A 111 -30.43 18.91 -24.00
N LEU A 112 -30.02 20.11 -24.42
CA LEU A 112 -28.60 20.47 -24.54
C LEU A 112 -27.87 20.44 -23.19
N CYS A 113 -28.54 20.82 -22.11
CA CYS A 113 -27.97 20.81 -20.77
C CYS A 113 -27.80 19.40 -20.22
N ILE A 114 -28.78 18.52 -20.45
CA ILE A 114 -28.67 17.10 -20.10
C ILE A 114 -27.48 16.47 -20.84
N VAL A 115 -27.32 16.76 -22.14
CA VAL A 115 -26.17 16.28 -22.92
C VAL A 115 -24.85 16.81 -22.35
N GLY A 116 -24.79 18.08 -21.97
CA GLY A 116 -23.60 18.68 -21.34
C GLY A 116 -23.18 17.99 -20.03
N ILE A 117 -24.14 17.71 -19.14
CA ILE A 117 -23.91 17.00 -17.87
C ILE A 117 -23.41 15.58 -18.14
N ILE A 118 -24.03 14.88 -19.11
CA ILE A 118 -23.61 13.52 -19.48
C ILE A 118 -22.15 13.52 -19.98
N LEU A 119 -21.78 14.44 -20.86
CA LEU A 119 -20.40 14.54 -21.35
C LEU A 119 -19.40 14.86 -20.24
N LEU A 120 -19.76 15.76 -19.31
CA LEU A 120 -18.91 16.10 -18.17
C LEU A 120 -18.67 14.89 -17.26
N THR A 121 -19.73 14.13 -16.95
CA THR A 121 -19.60 12.92 -16.12
C THR A 121 -18.73 11.87 -16.80
N ILE A 122 -18.89 11.63 -18.11
CA ILE A 122 -18.04 10.70 -18.88
C ILE A 122 -16.57 11.14 -18.80
N TYR A 123 -16.28 12.43 -18.97
CA TYR A 123 -14.92 12.96 -18.90
C TYR A 123 -14.29 12.75 -17.51
N ILE A 124 -15.02 13.02 -16.43
CA ILE A 124 -14.56 12.84 -15.06
C ILE A 124 -14.27 11.35 -14.79
N PHE A 125 -15.20 10.46 -15.14
CA PHE A 125 -15.01 9.02 -14.98
C PHE A 125 -13.84 8.48 -15.81
N GLY A 126 -13.67 8.97 -17.05
CA GLY A 126 -12.52 8.62 -17.90
C GLY A 126 -11.20 9.05 -17.28
N SER A 127 -11.13 10.27 -16.76
CA SER A 127 -9.94 10.83 -16.11
C SER A 127 -9.57 10.07 -14.84
N ILE A 128 -10.56 9.77 -14.00
CA ILE A 128 -10.39 8.93 -12.80
C ILE A 128 -9.86 7.55 -13.20
N ARG A 129 -10.45 6.90 -14.22
CA ARG A 129 -10.02 5.59 -14.68
C ARG A 129 -8.60 5.60 -15.22
N ALA A 130 -8.21 6.62 -15.99
CA ALA A 130 -6.85 6.80 -16.49
C ALA A 130 -5.84 6.95 -15.35
N TYR A 131 -6.16 7.80 -14.36
CA TYR A 131 -5.33 7.98 -13.16
C TYR A 131 -5.15 6.68 -12.36
N TYR A 132 -6.22 5.90 -12.18
CA TYR A 132 -6.11 4.60 -11.51
C TYR A 132 -5.31 3.59 -12.33
N LYS A 133 -5.43 3.61 -13.66
CA LYS A 133 -4.66 2.71 -14.53
C LYS A 133 -3.16 2.97 -14.40
N GLU A 134 -2.74 4.23 -14.47
CA GLU A 134 -1.34 4.64 -14.34
C GLU A 134 -0.78 4.27 -12.95
N ASN A 135 -1.53 4.55 -11.88
CA ASN A 135 -1.09 4.19 -10.53
C ASN A 135 -1.09 2.68 -10.27
N ARG A 136 -1.96 1.90 -10.94
CA ARG A 136 -1.97 0.44 -10.82
C ARG A 136 -0.66 -0.17 -11.32
N GLU A 137 -0.11 0.33 -12.43
CA GLU A 137 1.16 -0.15 -12.98
C GLU A 137 2.31 0.11 -12.01
N ASN A 138 2.35 1.30 -11.40
CA ASN A 138 3.34 1.62 -10.35
C ASN A 138 3.22 0.69 -9.14
N ILE A 139 1.99 0.37 -8.70
CA ILE A 139 1.77 -0.58 -7.59
C ILE A 139 2.26 -1.99 -7.95
N ILE A 140 2.03 -2.45 -9.19
CA ILE A 140 2.46 -3.77 -9.64
C ILE A 140 3.99 -3.85 -9.69
N ILE A 141 4.67 -2.84 -10.24
CA ILE A 141 6.15 -2.79 -10.31
C ILE A 141 6.75 -2.88 -8.91
N ILE A 142 6.24 -2.08 -7.97
CA ILE A 142 6.69 -2.11 -6.58
C ILE A 142 6.46 -3.50 -5.97
N SER A 143 5.29 -4.11 -6.18
CA SER A 143 5.00 -5.45 -5.67
C SER A 143 5.94 -6.55 -6.22
N ASN A 144 6.35 -6.43 -7.49
CA ASN A 144 7.25 -7.38 -8.13
C ASN A 144 8.68 -7.23 -7.62
N GLN A 145 9.14 -5.99 -7.40
CA GLN A 145 10.45 -5.76 -6.76
C GLN A 145 10.50 -6.36 -5.36
N PHE A 146 9.43 -6.24 -4.57
CA PHE A 146 9.34 -6.90 -3.26
C PHE A 146 9.42 -8.43 -3.35
N LYS A 147 8.69 -9.04 -4.29
CA LYS A 147 8.76 -10.50 -4.50
C LYS A 147 10.18 -10.96 -4.87
N LYS A 148 10.88 -10.19 -5.71
CA LYS A 148 12.25 -10.50 -6.12
C LYS A 148 13.23 -10.45 -4.94
N VAL A 149 13.23 -9.36 -4.18
CA VAL A 149 14.09 -9.19 -2.99
C VAL A 149 13.80 -10.28 -1.96
N ASN A 150 12.53 -10.62 -1.74
CA ASN A 150 12.18 -11.69 -0.80
C ASN A 150 12.73 -13.04 -1.27
N LYS A 151 12.58 -13.39 -2.55
CA LYS A 151 13.10 -14.64 -3.11
C LYS A 151 14.63 -14.75 -3.00
N GLU A 152 15.35 -13.66 -3.25
CA GLU A 152 16.81 -13.61 -3.11
C GLU A 152 17.24 -13.77 -1.65
N SER A 153 16.55 -13.11 -0.71
CA SER A 153 16.85 -13.25 0.73
C SER A 153 16.59 -14.67 1.26
N VAL A 154 15.54 -15.34 0.77
CA VAL A 154 15.25 -16.74 1.11
C VAL A 154 16.33 -17.66 0.54
N ALA A 155 16.76 -17.46 -0.71
CA ALA A 155 17.81 -18.28 -1.32
C ALA A 155 19.14 -18.18 -0.55
N ILE A 156 19.54 -16.98 -0.13
CA ILE A 156 20.76 -16.76 0.67
C ILE A 156 20.69 -17.50 2.01
N ASN A 157 19.53 -17.50 2.67
CA ASN A 157 19.35 -18.19 3.95
C ASN A 157 19.45 -19.72 3.80
N VAL A 158 18.93 -20.29 2.71
CA VAL A 158 19.04 -21.74 2.42
C VAL A 158 20.49 -22.15 2.15
N SER A 159 21.26 -21.34 1.44
CA SER A 159 22.67 -21.64 1.18
C SER A 159 23.56 -21.55 2.44
N GLN A 160 23.22 -20.66 3.39
CA GLN A 160 23.97 -20.54 4.64
C GLN A 160 23.69 -21.68 5.63
N SER A 161 22.47 -22.25 5.65
CA SER A 161 22.18 -23.40 6.51
C SER A 161 22.91 -24.66 6.05
N GLN A 162 23.11 -24.85 4.74
CA GLN A 162 23.80 -26.04 4.22
C GLN A 162 25.32 -26.06 4.52
N ASN A 163 25.95 -24.89 4.71
CA ASN A 163 27.38 -24.81 5.02
C ASN A 163 27.70 -24.96 6.52
N THR A 164 26.71 -24.83 7.39
CA THR A 164 26.91 -24.96 8.85
C THR A 164 26.91 -26.41 9.31
N ASP A 165 26.32 -27.33 8.54
CA ASP A 165 26.29 -28.76 8.88
C ASP A 165 27.58 -29.51 8.48
N THR A 166 28.42 -28.95 7.60
CA THR A 166 29.64 -29.61 7.10
C THR A 166 30.91 -29.31 7.91
N SER A 167 30.83 -28.47 8.95
CA SER A 167 32.01 -28.01 9.71
C SER A 167 32.17 -28.63 11.11
N ASN A 168 31.30 -29.54 11.54
CA ASN A 168 31.36 -30.16 12.87
C ASN A 168 31.89 -31.61 12.91
N GLU A 169 32.41 -32.16 11.81
CA GLU A 169 32.88 -33.55 11.76
C GLU A 169 34.40 -33.63 11.59
N LEU A 170 35.19 -33.11 12.54
CA LEU A 170 36.62 -33.43 12.70
C LEU A 170 37.13 -32.98 14.07
N THR A 171 36.85 -33.78 15.10
CA THR A 171 37.70 -33.84 16.30
C THR A 171 37.99 -35.31 16.59
N PRO A 172 39.18 -35.83 16.22
CA PRO A 172 39.58 -37.16 16.62
C PRO A 172 39.95 -37.13 18.11
N LEU A 173 39.23 -37.91 18.91
CA LEU A 173 39.59 -38.24 20.29
C LEU A 173 40.94 -38.95 20.27
N LEU A 174 41.91 -38.34 20.94
CA LEU A 174 43.16 -38.95 21.40
C LEU A 174 43.06 -39.14 22.92
#